data_AF-B0MKU9-F1
#
_entry.id   AF-B0MKU9-F1
#
_cell.length_a   1.000
_cell.length_b   1.000
_cell.length_c   1.000
_cell.angle_alpha   90.00
_cell.angle_beta   90.00
_cell.angle_gamma   90.00
#
_symmetry.space_group_name_H-M   'P 1'
#
loop_
_entity.id
_entity.type
_entity.pdbx_description
1 polymer ?
#
loop_
_entity_poly.entity_id
_entity_poly.type
_entity_poly.pdbx_seq_one_letter_code
_entity_poly.pdbx_strand_id
1 'polypeptide(L)'
;MTKRQFEKYNTAYQSLLKQRYIEKIPENNDTDDNYDLFSKFLFVLVAPEQYEVEPLMLEYVKNHEEATVEELLSYFDSIAPPGLPPCASEWEDDEDEE
;
A
#
# COMPACT_ATOMS: atom_id res chain seq x y z
N MET A 1 -11.45 4.30 11.90
CA MET A 1 -10.64 3.07 11.76
C MET A 1 -9.60 3.05 12.87
N THR A 2 -9.25 1.89 13.41
CA THR A 2 -8.25 1.80 14.49
C THR A 2 -6.88 1.41 13.93
N LYS A 3 -5.83 2.13 14.33
CA LYS A 3 -4.43 1.88 13.90
C LYS A 3 -3.95 0.43 14.14
N ARG A 4 -4.62 -0.30 15.06
CA ARG A 4 -4.41 -1.75 15.29
C ARG A 4 -4.61 -2.61 14.04
N GLN A 5 -5.43 -2.18 13.09
CA GLN A 5 -5.67 -2.94 11.86
C GLN A 5 -4.40 -3.07 10.98
N PHE A 6 -3.39 -2.22 11.23
CA PHE A 6 -2.10 -2.28 10.53
C PHE A 6 -1.06 -3.20 11.19
N GLU A 7 -1.35 -3.80 12.35
CA GLU A 7 -0.41 -4.68 13.05
C GLU A 7 -0.07 -5.94 12.25
N LYS A 8 -1.00 -6.42 11.42
CA LYS A 8 -0.81 -7.60 10.56
C LYS A 8 0.25 -7.43 9.46
N TYR A 9 0.52 -6.18 9.05
CA TYR A 9 1.51 -5.87 8.01
C TYR A 9 2.88 -5.71 8.65
N ASN A 10 3.81 -6.63 8.43
CA ASN A 10 5.04 -6.72 9.21
C ASN A 10 6.30 -6.96 8.38
N THR A 11 6.23 -6.87 7.05
CA THR A 11 7.43 -6.88 6.21
C THR A 11 8.33 -5.67 6.53
N ALA A 12 9.59 -5.71 6.08
CA ALA A 12 10.53 -4.62 6.32
C ALA A 12 10.04 -3.30 5.71
N TYR A 13 9.45 -3.36 4.53
CA TYR A 13 8.81 -2.24 3.85
C TYR A 13 7.59 -1.72 4.59
N GLN A 14 6.64 -2.61 4.91
CA GLN A 14 5.40 -2.24 5.60
C GLN A 14 5.69 -1.60 6.96
N SER A 15 6.66 -2.15 7.70
CA SER A 15 7.10 -1.61 8.98
C SER A 15 7.66 -0.19 8.85
N LEU A 16 8.47 0.07 7.82
CA LEU A 16 9.02 1.39 7.55
C LEU A 16 7.94 2.40 7.14
N LEU A 17 6.96 2.01 6.31
CA LEU A 17 5.84 2.90 5.96
C LEU A 17 5.00 3.24 7.18
N LYS A 18 4.65 2.26 8.00
CA LYS A 18 3.90 2.52 9.23
C LYS A 18 4.66 3.51 10.11
N GLN A 19 5.96 3.31 10.31
CA GLN A 19 6.78 4.23 11.10
C GLN A 19 6.74 5.69 10.56
N ARG A 20 6.72 5.88 9.24
CA ARG A 20 6.83 7.21 8.62
C ARG A 20 5.51 7.93 8.39
N TYR A 21 4.44 7.18 8.12
CA TYR A 21 3.20 7.77 7.61
C TYR A 21 2.00 7.53 8.51
N ILE A 22 1.96 6.51 9.38
CA ILE A 22 0.73 6.12 10.11
C ILE A 22 0.15 7.25 10.98
N GLU A 23 1.01 8.13 11.51
CA GLU A 23 0.58 9.29 12.31
C GLU A 23 0.02 10.43 11.46
N LYS A 24 0.31 10.44 10.15
CA LYS A 24 -0.21 11.42 9.18
C LYS A 24 -1.52 10.95 8.53
N ILE A 25 -1.88 9.68 8.69
CA ILE A 25 -3.10 9.12 8.12
C ILE A 25 -4.28 9.44 9.04
N PRO A 26 -5.39 10.00 8.52
CA PRO A 26 -6.56 10.33 9.32
C PRO A 26 -7.21 9.08 9.91
N GLU A 27 -7.76 9.20 11.12
CA GLU A 27 -8.43 8.09 11.81
C GLU A 27 -9.88 7.88 11.33
N ASN A 28 -10.45 8.88 10.65
CA ASN A 28 -11.77 8.84 10.03
C ASN A 28 -11.67 9.15 8.53
N ASN A 29 -12.71 8.74 7.79
CA ASN A 29 -12.81 8.94 6.35
C ASN A 29 -14.02 9.81 6.02
N ASP A 30 -14.31 10.78 6.88
CA ASP A 30 -15.55 11.58 6.83
C ASP A 30 -15.51 12.66 5.72
N THR A 31 -14.33 12.89 5.13
CA THR A 31 -14.12 13.79 4.00
C THR A 31 -13.47 13.04 2.83
N ASP A 32 -13.69 13.54 1.62
CA ASP A 32 -13.10 12.99 0.41
C ASP A 32 -11.57 12.99 0.48
N ASP A 33 -10.96 14.08 0.98
CA ASP A 33 -9.50 14.18 1.14
C ASP A 33 -8.96 13.16 2.15
N ASN A 34 -9.68 12.90 3.26
CA ASN A 34 -9.26 11.92 4.25
C ASN A 34 -9.36 10.51 3.69
N TYR A 35 -10.46 10.22 2.99
CA TYR A 35 -10.66 8.94 2.33
C TYR A 35 -9.60 8.70 1.24
N ASP A 36 -9.31 9.70 0.41
CA ASP A 36 -8.29 9.63 -0.64
C ASP A 36 -6.91 9.31 -0.06
N LEU A 37 -6.45 10.09 0.92
CA LEU A 37 -5.15 9.86 1.56
C LEU A 37 -5.06 8.49 2.24
N PHE A 38 -6.12 8.09 2.96
CA PHE A 38 -6.19 6.77 3.58
C PHE A 38 -6.12 5.66 2.53
N SER A 39 -6.90 5.76 1.45
CA SER A 39 -6.97 4.75 0.40
C SER A 39 -5.64 4.58 -0.32
N LYS A 40 -4.97 5.68 -0.66
CA LYS A 40 -3.63 5.68 -1.27
C LYS A 40 -2.60 5.07 -0.35
N PHE A 41 -2.60 5.43 0.93
CA PHE A 41 -1.69 4.83 1.91
C PHE A 41 -1.91 3.32 2.04
N LEU A 42 -3.16 2.88 2.16
CA LEU A 42 -3.48 1.47 2.26
C LEU A 42 -3.05 0.72 1.00
N PHE A 43 -3.24 1.31 -0.18
CA PHE A 43 -2.81 0.72 -1.44
C PHE A 43 -1.29 0.53 -1.49
N VAL A 44 -0.50 1.59 -1.26
CA VAL A 44 0.97 1.48 -1.29
C VAL A 44 1.52 0.63 -0.15
N LEU A 45 0.78 0.43 0.95
CA LEU A 45 1.18 -0.46 2.02
C LEU A 45 1.09 -1.95 1.62
N VAL A 46 0.10 -2.31 0.79
CA VAL A 46 -0.25 -3.72 0.51
C VAL A 46 0.15 -4.15 -0.89
N ALA A 47 -0.10 -3.33 -1.91
CA ALA A 47 0.10 -3.69 -3.30
C ALA A 47 1.55 -4.11 -3.63
N PRO A 48 2.62 -3.48 -3.10
CA PRO A 48 3.98 -3.87 -3.44
C PRO A 48 4.34 -5.34 -3.15
N GLU A 49 3.78 -5.92 -2.09
CA GLU A 49 3.95 -7.35 -1.78
C GLU A 49 3.27 -8.21 -2.84
N GLN A 50 2.02 -7.87 -3.18
CA GLN A 50 1.19 -8.59 -4.16
C GLN A 50 1.77 -8.58 -5.58
N TYR A 51 2.40 -7.47 -5.97
CA TYR A 51 3.06 -7.28 -7.26
C TYR A 51 4.53 -7.71 -7.25
N GLU A 52 5.04 -8.27 -6.14
CA GLU A 52 6.43 -8.71 -5.97
C GLU A 52 7.49 -7.59 -6.18
N VAL A 53 7.10 -6.33 -5.98
CA VAL A 53 7.97 -5.14 -6.12
C VAL A 53 8.39 -4.52 -4.79
N GLU A 54 8.02 -5.14 -3.66
CA GLU A 54 8.33 -4.66 -2.32
C GLU A 54 9.84 -4.31 -2.10
N PRO A 55 10.82 -5.11 -2.57
CA PRO A 55 12.24 -4.77 -2.39
C PRO A 55 12.64 -3.44 -3.05
N LEU A 56 12.11 -3.15 -4.23
CA LEU A 56 12.37 -1.90 -4.96
C LEU A 56 11.73 -0.70 -4.23
N MET A 57 10.50 -0.88 -3.75
CA MET A 57 9.81 0.13 -2.95
C MET A 57 10.54 0.43 -1.64
N LEU A 58 11.09 -0.59 -0.97
CA LEU A 58 11.90 -0.42 0.25
C LEU A 58 13.17 0.38 -0.01
N GLU A 59 13.87 0.11 -1.10
CA GLU A 59 15.05 0.88 -1.49
C GLU A 59 14.70 2.34 -1.78
N TYR A 60 13.60 2.57 -2.50
CA TYR A 60 13.14 3.93 -2.79
C TYR A 60 12.81 4.72 -1.52
N VAL A 61 12.01 4.15 -0.60
CA VAL A 61 11.65 4.81 0.66
C VAL A 61 12.89 5.12 1.49
N LYS A 62 13.87 4.22 1.56
CA LYS A 62 15.12 4.48 2.30
C LYS A 62 15.91 5.67 1.74
N ASN A 63 15.94 5.84 0.42
CA ASN A 63 16.68 6.93 -0.22
C ASN A 63 15.89 8.26 -0.32
N HIS A 64 14.57 8.22 -0.11
CA HIS A 64 13.71 9.40 -0.17
C HIS A 64 12.95 9.56 1.15
N GLU A 65 13.64 10.10 2.17
CA GLU A 65 13.07 10.23 3.53
C GLU A 65 11.83 11.14 3.59
N GLU A 66 11.76 12.11 2.69
CA GLU A 66 10.68 13.10 2.60
C GLU A 66 9.57 12.74 1.61
N ALA A 67 9.68 11.59 0.92
CA ALA A 67 8.68 11.16 -0.05
C ALA A 67 7.28 11.16 0.56
N THR A 68 6.31 11.68 -0.17
CA THR A 68 4.89 11.66 0.18
C THR A 68 4.25 10.34 -0.24
N VAL A 69 3.05 10.04 0.28
CA VAL A 69 2.27 8.87 -0.15
C VAL A 69 1.99 8.92 -1.67
N GLU A 70 1.77 10.12 -2.21
CA GLU A 70 1.56 10.34 -3.65
C GLU A 70 2.81 9.99 -4.48
N GLU A 71 3.99 10.37 -4.02
CA GLU A 71 5.26 10.04 -4.69
C GLU A 71 5.56 8.54 -4.60
N LEU A 72 5.20 7.88 -3.49
CA LEU A 72 5.29 6.42 -3.39
C LEU A 72 4.35 5.72 -4.38
N LEU A 73 3.12 6.21 -4.51
CA LEU A 73 2.16 5.69 -5.49
C LEU A 73 2.70 5.87 -6.92
N SER A 74 3.20 7.07 -7.24
CA SER A 74 3.78 7.36 -8.55
C SER A 74 4.98 6.48 -8.88
N TYR A 75 5.84 6.20 -7.89
CA TYR A 75 6.96 5.30 -8.07
C TYR A 75 6.51 3.84 -8.25
N PHE A 76 5.54 3.38 -7.45
CA PHE A 76 4.93 2.07 -7.62
C PHE A 76 4.38 1.88 -9.04
N ASP A 77 3.60 2.83 -9.55
CA ASP A 77 3.04 2.79 -10.91
C ASP A 77 4.12 2.70 -12.00
N SER A 78 5.31 3.26 -11.74
CA SER A 78 6.43 3.22 -12.69
C SER A 78 7.18 1.88 -12.73
N ILE A 79 7.07 1.06 -11.69
CA ILE A 79 7.79 -0.22 -11.57
C ILE A 79 6.88 -1.44 -11.58
N ALA A 80 5.60 -1.27 -11.28
CA ALA A 80 4.64 -2.36 -11.23
C ALA A 80 4.49 -3.00 -12.62
N PRO A 81 4.49 -4.34 -12.71
CA PRO A 81 4.22 -5.01 -13.97
C PRO A 81 2.79 -4.68 -14.44
N PRO A 82 2.56 -4.60 -15.76
CA PRO A 82 1.22 -4.33 -16.29
C PRO A 82 0.27 -5.51 -15.98
N GLY A 83 -0.97 -5.20 -15.62
CA GLY A 83 -2.01 -6.20 -15.36
C GLY A 83 -2.30 -6.41 -13.88
N LEU A 84 -3.00 -7.50 -13.57
CA LEU A 84 -3.31 -7.89 -12.19
C LEU A 84 -2.05 -8.39 -11.46
N PRO A 85 -1.96 -8.26 -10.12
CA PRO A 85 -0.83 -8.81 -9.39
C PRO A 85 -0.78 -10.33 -9.56
N PRO A 86 0.42 -10.96 -9.52
CA PRO A 86 0.56 -12.41 -9.58
C PRO A 86 -0.36 -13.17 -8.61
N CYS A 87 -0.53 -12.66 -7.39
CA CYS A 87 -1.43 -13.25 -6.41
C CYS A 87 -2.89 -13.26 -6.84
N ALA A 88 -3.34 -12.36 -7.74
CA ALA A 88 -4.72 -12.33 -8.25
C ALA A 88 -5.08 -13.59 -9.07
N SER A 89 -4.10 -14.35 -9.55
CA SER A 89 -4.35 -15.63 -10.23
C SER A 89 -4.89 -16.70 -9.27
N GLU A 90 -4.69 -16.54 -7.96
CA GLU A 90 -5.24 -17.39 -6.90
C GLU A 90 -6.58 -16.88 -6.36
N TRP A 91 -7.04 -15.72 -6.86
CA TRP A 91 -8.37 -15.23 -6.59
C TRP A 91 -9.19 -15.93 -7.65
N GLU A 92 -9.36 -17.25 -7.47
CA GLU A 92 -10.29 -18.01 -8.26
C GLU A 92 -11.57 -17.17 -8.30
N ASP A 93 -12.00 -16.79 -9.51
CA ASP A 93 -13.36 -16.30 -9.70
C ASP A 93 -14.22 -17.37 -9.02
N ASP A 94 -14.76 -17.07 -7.83
CA ASP A 94 -15.88 -17.81 -7.27
C ASP A 94 -17.01 -17.61 -8.30
N GLU A 95 -16.94 -18.38 -9.40
CA GLU A 95 -18.00 -18.53 -10.39
C GLU A 95 -19.21 -19.05 -9.60
N ASP A 96 -20.10 -18.11 -9.30
CA ASP A 96 -21.53 -18.28 -9.06
C ASP A 96 -21.99 -19.74 -8.87
N GLU A 97 -21.99 -20.25 -7.63
CA GLU A 97 -22.86 -21.39 -7.29
C GLU A 97 -24.30 -20.87 -7.09
N GLU A 98 -25.04 -20.83 -8.21
CA GLU A 98 -26.50 -20.92 -8.46
C GLU A 98 -27.52 -20.36 -7.44
#